data_AF-A0A1G4J0J0-F1
#
_entry.id   AF-A0A1G4J0J0-F1
#
_cell.length_a   1.000
_cell.length_b   1.000
_cell.length_c   1.000
_cell.angle_alpha   90.00
_cell.angle_beta   90.00
_cell.angle_gamma   90.00
#
_symmetry.space_group_name_H-M   'P 1'
#
loop_
_entity.id
_entity.type
_entity.pdbx_description
1 polymer ?
#
loop_
_entity_poly.entity_id
_entity_poly.type
_entity_poly.pdbx_seq_one_letter_code
_entity_poly.pdbx_strand_id
1 'polypeptide(L)'
;MSLNTRRSQADSDVDYIINALQRANFNGGAQGISSNLLYYLPRIRRMSKLENLVESVLESKLWSTALNGNFSILQEMTEAIFSWKLEISEPAISISEFYEVWDVAIKRCQTWTIAQLAILCGALCTKSKFESLQSKFFLDDGGLVAQKYIMWKERIFIPVWRQLFVKSLDHPEEAEQLAIFLTRIFEPNDLKRVPADPLTNVLMKLSLSYVRNPQVSTPTVSKSLSHIAKTLEVVLPIVGPQLVTQALDLICVICFELSQKELLAPQANYSSQVHSNQLLTTILIFRGCISRGRVPLQWYRQVAISLFYLNYIVQDFGKVGFDSYEYIYDVCATGIMQDFAQYSGYLEVMRGNIWDSQINNAVNSSRILYLLNFMESTLTQIKVTPAFLENFIVPVLSHFGKSSNTAICEAAYAAHLSLYSNHFSGRALQVWKTSHCRDFLNVSTTQYLNGILSSTQLVHIYCAIAEELPTLRQINNDISREVMQFTYLRVVNSGGESPQVVATLIQCLIKQLPHIGEQYLVDWLENCVELIRLCPSERDRILDSIWAEVTSAGISNRGLTWFLNMQSKL
;
A
#
# COMPACT_ATOMS: atom_id res chain seq x y z
N MET A 1 -18.64 -53.37 17.67
CA MET A 1 -17.34 -53.32 18.38
C MET A 1 -17.52 -52.48 19.64
N SER A 2 -17.20 -53.03 20.81
CA SER A 2 -17.51 -52.40 22.10
C SER A 2 -16.62 -51.17 22.38
N LEU A 3 -17.14 -50.21 23.14
CA LEU A 3 -16.39 -49.03 23.59
C LEU A 3 -15.07 -49.39 24.28
N ASN A 4 -14.99 -50.56 24.92
CA ASN A 4 -13.78 -51.05 25.59
C ASN A 4 -12.71 -51.56 24.62
N THR A 5 -13.07 -52.15 23.47
CA THR A 5 -12.08 -52.55 22.44
C THR A 5 -11.51 -51.34 21.70
N ARG A 6 -12.31 -50.30 21.46
CA ARG A 6 -11.79 -49.02 20.94
C ARG A 6 -10.87 -48.29 21.94
N ARG A 7 -11.13 -48.43 23.25
CA ARG A 7 -10.31 -47.87 24.33
C ARG A 7 -8.93 -48.53 24.43
N SER A 8 -8.86 -49.87 24.36
CA SER A 8 -7.56 -50.58 24.44
C SER A 8 -6.68 -50.29 23.22
N GLN A 9 -7.29 -50.11 22.03
CA GLN A 9 -6.58 -49.79 20.80
C GLN A 9 -5.92 -48.40 20.84
N ALA A 10 -6.66 -47.36 21.24
CA ALA A 10 -6.11 -46.02 21.33
C ALA A 10 -5.00 -45.91 22.40
N ASP A 11 -5.15 -46.63 23.51
CA ASP A 11 -4.11 -46.71 24.54
C ASP A 11 -2.84 -47.40 24.02
N SER A 12 -2.96 -48.49 23.26
CA SER A 12 -1.80 -49.17 22.64
C SER A 12 -1.12 -48.34 21.55
N ASP A 13 -1.90 -47.55 20.79
CA ASP A 13 -1.37 -46.67 19.74
C ASP A 13 -0.51 -45.55 20.34
N VAL A 14 -0.95 -44.95 21.46
CA VAL A 14 -0.19 -43.94 22.20
C VAL A 14 1.10 -44.53 22.75
N ASP A 15 1.05 -45.74 23.32
CA ASP A 15 2.25 -46.41 23.85
C ASP A 15 3.24 -46.74 22.72
N TYR A 16 2.76 -47.07 21.52
CA TYR A 16 3.62 -47.22 20.33
C TYR A 16 4.29 -45.90 19.93
N ILE A 17 3.56 -44.78 19.95
CA ILE A 17 4.11 -43.45 19.62
C ILE A 17 5.20 -43.04 20.63
N ILE A 18 4.97 -43.25 21.93
CA ILE A 18 5.97 -42.99 22.98
C ILE A 18 7.25 -43.78 22.70
N ASN A 19 7.12 -45.08 22.43
CA ASN A 19 8.27 -45.94 22.10
C ASN A 19 8.99 -45.50 20.82
N ALA A 20 8.27 -44.99 19.83
CA ALA A 20 8.86 -44.46 18.60
C ALA A 20 9.66 -43.17 18.86
N LEU A 21 9.12 -42.25 19.67
CA LEU A 21 9.77 -40.99 20.03
C LEU A 21 11.04 -41.18 20.87
N GLN A 22 11.10 -42.24 21.67
CA GLN A 22 12.27 -42.56 22.49
C GLN A 22 13.40 -43.22 21.68
N ARG A 23 13.14 -43.69 20.45
CA ARG A 23 14.14 -44.33 19.58
C ARG A 23 14.72 -43.32 18.59
N ALA A 24 16.04 -43.10 18.65
CA ALA A 24 16.74 -42.19 17.74
C ALA A 24 16.73 -42.65 16.26
N ASN A 25 16.61 -43.96 16.00
CA ASN A 25 16.70 -44.59 14.68
C ASN A 25 15.36 -45.15 14.19
N PHE A 26 14.26 -44.45 14.44
CA PHE A 26 12.96 -44.90 13.94
C PHE A 26 12.87 -44.75 12.41
N ASN A 27 12.62 -45.86 11.71
CA ASN A 27 12.58 -45.90 10.22
C ASN A 27 11.28 -45.34 9.61
N GLY A 28 10.31 -44.89 10.42
CA GLY A 28 9.10 -44.25 9.90
C GLY A 28 9.29 -42.74 9.70
N GLY A 29 8.63 -42.18 8.67
CA GLY A 29 8.75 -40.76 8.35
C GLY A 29 8.20 -39.85 9.45
N ALA A 30 8.89 -38.72 9.71
CA ALA A 30 8.50 -37.72 10.70
C ALA A 30 7.04 -37.26 10.55
N GLN A 31 6.55 -37.12 9.32
CA GLN A 31 5.17 -36.73 9.02
C GLN A 31 4.12 -37.71 9.57
N GLY A 32 4.42 -39.01 9.58
CA GLY A 32 3.52 -40.03 10.12
C GLY A 32 3.37 -39.92 11.64
N ILE A 33 4.49 -39.69 12.33
CA ILE A 33 4.49 -39.45 13.78
C ILE A 33 3.78 -38.12 14.09
N SER A 34 4.07 -37.05 13.35
CA SER A 34 3.42 -35.75 13.56
C SER A 34 1.91 -35.81 13.37
N SER A 35 1.43 -36.55 12.37
CA SER A 35 -0.01 -36.74 12.13
C SER A 35 -0.68 -37.53 13.26
N ASN A 36 -0.01 -38.57 13.77
CA ASN A 36 -0.49 -39.33 14.92
C ASN A 36 -0.51 -38.47 16.19
N LEU A 37 0.53 -37.69 16.45
CA LEU A 37 0.57 -36.77 17.59
C LEU A 37 -0.56 -35.74 17.53
N LEU A 38 -0.81 -35.15 16.36
CA LEU A 38 -1.92 -34.23 16.16
C LEU A 38 -3.28 -34.86 16.47
N TYR A 39 -3.47 -36.13 16.11
CA TYR A 39 -4.71 -36.84 16.36
C TYR A 39 -4.88 -37.22 17.85
N TYR A 40 -3.86 -37.85 18.44
CA TYR A 40 -4.01 -38.46 19.77
C TYR A 40 -3.80 -37.45 20.90
N LEU A 41 -2.80 -36.57 20.83
CA LEU A 41 -2.36 -35.75 21.97
C LEU A 41 -3.47 -34.85 22.55
N PRO A 42 -4.29 -34.14 21.74
CA PRO A 42 -5.40 -33.33 22.27
C PRO A 42 -6.51 -34.15 22.94
N ARG A 43 -6.63 -35.44 22.62
CA ARG A 43 -7.73 -36.35 22.98
C ARG A 43 -7.39 -37.33 24.10
N ILE A 44 -6.17 -37.29 24.62
CA ILE A 44 -5.76 -38.16 25.74
C ILE A 44 -6.66 -37.91 26.94
N ARG A 45 -7.09 -39.01 27.57
CA ARG A 45 -7.99 -38.99 28.73
C ARG A 45 -7.29 -39.26 30.05
N ARG A 46 -6.10 -39.88 30.04
CA ARG A 46 -5.33 -40.22 31.24
C ARG A 46 -4.18 -39.24 31.42
N MET A 47 -4.11 -38.61 32.58
CA MET A 47 -3.10 -37.59 32.91
C MET A 47 -1.67 -38.14 32.78
N SER A 48 -1.39 -39.31 33.38
CA SER A 48 -0.05 -39.92 33.33
C SER A 48 0.43 -40.27 31.91
N LYS A 49 -0.49 -40.63 31.01
CA LYS A 49 -0.15 -40.86 29.60
C LYS A 49 0.12 -39.56 28.86
N LEU A 50 -0.61 -38.50 29.18
CA LEU A 50 -0.38 -37.17 28.63
C LEU A 50 1.01 -36.66 29.07
N GLU A 51 1.35 -36.79 30.35
CA GLU A 51 2.66 -36.43 30.90
C GLU A 51 3.79 -37.15 30.17
N ASN A 52 3.74 -38.49 30.12
CA ASN A 52 4.77 -39.30 29.47
C ASN A 52 4.91 -38.98 27.97
N LEU A 53 3.79 -38.74 27.26
CA LEU A 53 3.84 -38.40 25.84
C LEU A 53 4.42 -37.01 25.61
N VAL A 54 4.00 -36.00 26.38
CA VAL A 54 4.51 -34.63 26.25
C VAL A 54 6.01 -34.57 26.54
N GLU A 55 6.47 -35.26 27.59
CA GLU A 55 7.89 -35.40 27.91
C GLU A 55 8.65 -36.08 26.76
N SER A 56 8.12 -37.20 26.25
CA SER A 56 8.71 -37.91 25.11
C SER A 56 8.75 -37.06 23.83
N VAL A 57 7.76 -36.20 23.60
CA VAL A 57 7.74 -35.26 22.47
C VAL A 57 8.81 -34.18 22.64
N LEU A 58 8.96 -33.59 23.82
CA LEU A 58 9.93 -32.52 24.06
C LEU A 58 11.39 -33.01 24.08
N GLU A 59 11.64 -34.22 24.56
CA GLU A 59 12.99 -34.77 24.73
C GLU A 59 13.45 -35.68 23.58
N SER A 60 12.60 -35.88 22.56
CA SER A 60 12.92 -36.79 21.46
C SER A 60 14.12 -36.31 20.63
N LYS A 61 15.13 -37.18 20.53
CA LYS A 61 16.27 -37.01 19.60
C LYS A 61 15.90 -37.31 18.14
N LEU A 62 14.72 -37.89 17.90
CA LEU A 62 14.24 -38.19 16.56
C LEU A 62 14.08 -36.93 15.71
N TRP A 63 13.72 -35.81 16.34
CA TRP A 63 13.48 -34.56 15.63
C TRP A 63 14.71 -34.04 14.87
N SER A 64 15.90 -34.18 15.44
CA SER A 64 17.13 -33.78 14.78
C SER A 64 17.46 -34.66 13.57
N THR A 65 17.16 -35.95 13.61
CA THR A 65 17.54 -36.91 12.57
C THR A 65 16.48 -37.03 11.47
N ALA A 66 15.20 -36.96 11.82
CA ALA A 66 14.11 -37.24 10.89
C ALA A 66 13.62 -36.02 10.09
N LEU A 67 13.94 -34.80 10.53
CA LEU A 67 13.45 -33.56 9.89
C LEU A 67 14.46 -32.90 8.95
N ASN A 68 15.69 -33.42 8.85
CA ASN A 68 16.77 -32.85 8.03
C ASN A 68 16.89 -31.32 8.18
N GLY A 69 16.76 -30.82 9.42
CA GLY A 69 16.82 -29.39 9.73
C GLY A 69 15.54 -28.59 9.51
N ASN A 70 14.44 -29.13 8.95
CA ASN A 70 13.19 -28.37 8.81
C ASN A 70 12.31 -28.44 10.07
N PHE A 71 12.60 -27.58 11.05
CA PHE A 71 11.89 -27.55 12.33
C PHE A 71 10.50 -26.87 12.27
N SER A 72 10.16 -26.23 11.13
CA SER A 72 8.83 -25.60 10.92
C SER A 72 7.68 -26.60 11.08
N ILE A 73 7.91 -27.87 10.75
CA ILE A 73 6.92 -28.95 10.91
C ILE A 73 6.53 -29.14 12.38
N LEU A 74 7.49 -29.02 13.31
CA LEU A 74 7.21 -29.16 14.74
C LEU A 74 6.40 -27.99 15.29
N GLN A 75 6.68 -26.78 14.77
CA GLN A 75 5.89 -25.60 15.10
C GLN A 75 4.45 -25.77 14.63
N GLU A 76 4.24 -26.10 13.35
CA GLU A 76 2.89 -26.31 12.78
C GLU A 76 2.13 -27.44 13.49
N MET A 77 2.81 -28.55 13.79
CA MET A 77 2.24 -29.67 14.54
C MET A 77 1.78 -29.23 15.93
N THR A 78 2.62 -28.53 16.68
CA THR A 78 2.31 -28.15 18.07
C THR A 78 1.23 -27.07 18.12
N GLU A 79 1.27 -26.10 17.20
CA GLU A 79 0.20 -25.10 17.01
C GLU A 79 -1.14 -25.77 16.74
N ALA A 80 -1.17 -26.79 15.88
CA ALA A 80 -2.37 -27.54 15.58
C ALA A 80 -2.85 -28.36 16.80
N ILE A 81 -1.96 -29.01 17.54
CA ILE A 81 -2.31 -29.75 18.77
C ILE A 81 -3.02 -28.83 19.78
N PHE A 82 -2.43 -27.67 20.08
CA PHE A 82 -3.01 -26.71 21.01
C PHE A 82 -4.32 -26.13 20.48
N SER A 83 -4.36 -25.80 19.19
CA SER A 83 -5.57 -25.30 18.51
C SER A 83 -6.74 -26.27 18.58
N TRP A 84 -6.49 -27.57 18.37
CA TRP A 84 -7.50 -28.61 18.47
C TRP A 84 -7.95 -28.78 19.92
N LYS A 85 -7.02 -28.74 20.88
CA LYS A 85 -7.37 -28.85 22.30
C LYS A 85 -8.35 -27.77 22.75
N LEU A 86 -8.19 -26.54 22.25
CA LEU A 86 -9.07 -25.41 22.54
C LEU A 86 -10.45 -25.50 21.88
N GLU A 87 -10.60 -26.29 20.81
CA GLU A 87 -11.86 -26.44 20.06
C GLU A 87 -12.73 -27.62 20.52
N ILE A 88 -12.20 -28.51 21.36
CA ILE A 88 -12.96 -29.66 21.87
C ILE A 88 -13.99 -29.16 22.88
N SER A 89 -15.28 -29.31 22.56
CA SER A 89 -16.41 -28.82 23.38
C SER A 89 -16.46 -29.43 24.80
N GLU A 90 -16.03 -30.68 24.97
CA GLU A 90 -15.99 -31.38 26.26
C GLU A 90 -14.67 -32.15 26.41
N PRO A 91 -13.59 -31.48 26.84
CA PRO A 91 -12.28 -32.10 26.90
C PRO A 91 -12.19 -33.02 28.13
N ALA A 92 -11.77 -34.27 27.92
CA ALA A 92 -11.66 -35.27 29.00
C ALA A 92 -10.64 -34.91 30.10
N ILE A 93 -9.63 -34.12 29.74
CA ILE A 93 -8.70 -33.44 30.64
C ILE A 93 -8.99 -31.95 30.45
N SER A 94 -9.16 -31.19 31.52
CA SER A 94 -9.47 -29.76 31.43
C SER A 94 -8.35 -28.99 30.69
N ILE A 95 -8.67 -27.81 30.17
CA ILE A 95 -7.68 -26.98 29.48
C ILE A 95 -6.57 -26.56 30.45
N SER A 96 -6.91 -26.18 31.68
CA SER A 96 -5.91 -25.82 32.70
C SER A 96 -4.94 -26.96 33.02
N GLU A 97 -5.45 -28.18 33.24
CA GLU A 97 -4.62 -29.38 33.48
C GLU A 97 -3.73 -29.71 32.28
N PHE A 98 -4.26 -29.61 31.06
CA PHE A 98 -3.47 -29.84 29.85
C PHE A 98 -2.28 -28.88 29.77
N TYR A 99 -2.50 -27.59 30.03
CA TYR A 99 -1.43 -26.59 30.04
C TYR A 99 -0.48 -26.78 31.23
N GLU A 100 -0.94 -27.29 32.36
CA GLU A 100 -0.08 -27.64 33.50
C GLU A 100 0.93 -28.74 33.13
N VAL A 101 0.49 -29.79 32.43
CA VAL A 101 1.40 -30.85 31.96
C VAL A 101 2.51 -30.28 31.08
N TRP A 102 2.14 -29.45 30.10
CA TRP A 102 3.11 -28.79 29.23
C TRP A 102 4.03 -27.86 30.02
N ASP A 103 3.50 -27.10 30.99
CA ASP A 103 4.29 -26.19 31.82
C ASP A 103 5.35 -26.93 32.65
N VAL A 104 4.96 -28.06 33.26
CA VAL A 104 5.89 -28.91 34.01
C VAL A 104 6.98 -29.46 33.09
N ALA A 105 6.61 -29.97 31.91
CA ALA A 105 7.59 -30.51 30.96
C ALA A 105 8.54 -29.44 30.41
N ILE A 106 8.02 -28.25 30.06
CA ILE A 106 8.81 -27.10 29.60
C ILE A 106 9.79 -26.63 30.68
N LYS A 107 9.36 -26.55 31.94
CA LYS A 107 10.23 -26.15 33.07
C LYS A 107 11.30 -27.17 33.40
N ARG A 108 11.05 -28.47 33.16
CA ARG A 108 12.02 -29.56 33.40
C ARG A 108 13.04 -29.72 32.28
N CYS A 109 12.80 -29.11 31.12
CA CYS A 109 13.70 -29.19 29.98
C CYS A 109 15.10 -28.65 30.33
N GLN A 110 16.09 -29.55 30.39
CA GLN A 110 17.46 -29.22 30.81
C GLN A 110 18.29 -28.57 29.70
N THR A 111 18.04 -28.95 28.44
CA THR A 111 18.76 -28.46 27.27
C THR A 111 17.78 -27.99 26.21
N TRP A 112 17.99 -26.77 25.73
CA TRP A 112 17.16 -26.17 24.69
C TRP A 112 17.86 -26.22 23.33
N THR A 113 17.14 -26.75 22.35
CA THR A 113 17.51 -26.87 20.94
C THR A 113 16.47 -26.14 20.07
N ILE A 114 16.79 -25.96 18.79
CA ILE A 114 15.86 -25.33 17.82
C ILE A 114 14.54 -26.13 17.73
N ALA A 115 14.60 -27.46 17.82
CA ALA A 115 13.41 -28.32 17.80
C ALA A 115 12.46 -28.05 18.99
N GLN A 116 12.99 -28.00 20.21
CA GLN A 116 12.19 -27.69 21.40
C GLN A 116 11.64 -26.27 21.36
N LEU A 117 12.44 -25.33 20.84
CA LEU A 117 12.00 -23.95 20.65
C LEU A 117 10.86 -23.86 19.61
N ALA A 118 10.92 -24.65 18.53
CA ALA A 118 9.86 -24.72 17.53
C ALA A 118 8.55 -25.26 18.13
N ILE A 119 8.62 -26.30 18.96
CA ILE A 119 7.47 -26.85 19.70
C ILE A 119 6.87 -25.76 20.61
N LEU A 120 7.69 -25.10 21.42
CA LEU A 120 7.23 -24.01 22.29
C LEU A 120 6.62 -22.85 21.49
N CYS A 121 7.23 -22.50 20.36
CA CYS A 121 6.71 -21.48 19.44
C CYS A 121 5.31 -21.83 18.94
N GLY A 122 5.11 -23.08 18.51
CA GLY A 122 3.81 -23.56 18.04
C GLY A 122 2.73 -23.43 19.11
N ALA A 123 3.04 -23.79 20.36
CA ALA A 123 2.14 -23.54 21.48
C ALA A 123 1.83 -22.04 21.63
N LEU A 124 2.85 -21.18 21.66
CA LEU A 124 2.70 -19.72 21.82
C LEU A 124 1.88 -19.06 20.69
N CYS A 125 1.95 -19.56 19.46
CA CYS A 125 1.13 -19.06 18.33
C CYS A 125 -0.37 -19.15 18.59
N THR A 126 -0.82 -20.01 19.51
CA THR A 126 -2.25 -20.19 19.83
C THR A 126 -2.82 -19.19 20.85
N LYS A 127 -1.99 -18.28 21.39
CA LYS A 127 -2.39 -17.29 22.40
C LYS A 127 -3.61 -16.45 21.98
N SER A 128 -3.60 -15.87 20.78
CA SER A 128 -4.70 -15.01 20.30
C SER A 128 -6.02 -15.79 20.15
N LYS A 129 -5.94 -17.04 19.71
CA LYS A 129 -7.08 -17.95 19.64
C LYS A 129 -7.63 -18.26 21.03
N PHE A 130 -6.76 -18.56 21.99
CA PHE A 130 -7.14 -18.76 23.39
C PHE A 130 -7.83 -17.52 23.95
N GLU A 131 -7.25 -16.32 23.80
CA GLU A 131 -7.83 -15.07 24.29
C GLU A 131 -9.22 -14.80 23.70
N SER A 132 -9.39 -15.01 22.39
CA SER A 132 -10.69 -14.92 21.72
C SER A 132 -11.71 -15.89 22.30
N LEU A 133 -11.34 -17.16 22.52
CA LEU A 133 -12.25 -18.16 23.05
C LEU A 133 -12.54 -17.95 24.54
N GLN A 134 -11.54 -17.54 25.33
CA GLN A 134 -11.68 -17.18 26.73
C GLN A 134 -12.70 -16.06 26.90
N SER A 135 -12.65 -15.02 26.06
CA SER A 135 -13.61 -13.90 26.11
C SER A 135 -15.05 -14.30 25.80
N LYS A 136 -15.25 -15.41 25.06
CA LYS A 136 -16.57 -15.87 24.61
C LYS A 136 -17.16 -16.98 25.48
N PHE A 137 -16.31 -17.88 25.97
CA PHE A 137 -16.72 -19.14 26.58
C PHE A 137 -16.18 -19.36 28.00
N PHE A 138 -15.36 -18.45 28.53
CA PHE A 138 -14.75 -18.57 29.87
C PHE A 138 -14.10 -19.94 30.10
N LEU A 139 -13.15 -20.29 29.23
CA LEU A 139 -12.49 -21.61 29.21
C LEU A 139 -11.61 -21.88 30.45
N ASP A 140 -11.10 -20.82 31.08
CA ASP A 140 -10.25 -20.84 32.27
C ASP A 140 -10.68 -19.75 33.26
N ASP A 141 -11.44 -20.15 34.29
CA ASP A 141 -11.94 -19.23 35.33
C ASP A 141 -10.81 -18.60 36.17
N GLY A 142 -9.66 -19.26 36.27
CA GLY A 142 -8.54 -18.86 37.13
C GLY A 142 -7.50 -17.95 36.45
N GLY A 143 -7.58 -17.78 35.12
CA GLY A 143 -6.59 -17.01 34.34
C GLY A 143 -5.18 -17.60 34.33
N LEU A 144 -5.03 -18.86 34.75
CA LEU A 144 -3.76 -19.57 34.86
C LEU A 144 -3.12 -19.80 33.49
N VAL A 145 -3.92 -20.09 32.47
CA VAL A 145 -3.46 -20.35 31.09
C VAL A 145 -2.89 -19.08 30.46
N ALA A 146 -3.56 -17.94 30.65
CA ALA A 146 -3.06 -16.65 30.18
C ALA A 146 -1.68 -16.32 30.82
N GLN A 147 -1.53 -16.58 32.12
CA GLN A 147 -0.26 -16.40 32.81
C GLN A 147 0.83 -17.34 32.28
N LYS A 148 0.48 -18.59 31.93
CA LYS A 148 1.42 -19.54 31.32
C LYS A 148 1.94 -19.06 29.97
N TYR A 149 1.09 -18.52 29.09
CA TYR A 149 1.54 -17.94 27.82
C TYR A 149 2.56 -16.81 28.03
N ILE A 150 2.29 -15.89 28.96
CA ILE A 150 3.21 -14.80 29.29
C ILE A 150 4.51 -15.36 29.84
N MET A 151 4.44 -16.29 30.78
CA MET A 151 5.62 -16.90 31.41
C MET A 151 6.47 -17.67 30.38
N TRP A 152 5.85 -18.49 29.53
CA TRP A 152 6.51 -19.22 28.46
C TRP A 152 7.20 -18.29 27.47
N LYS A 153 6.53 -17.21 27.05
CA LYS A 153 7.12 -16.24 26.11
C LYS A 153 8.27 -15.46 26.76
N GLU A 154 8.01 -14.80 27.87
CA GLU A 154 8.92 -13.82 28.46
C GLU A 154 10.09 -14.45 29.22
N ARG A 155 9.85 -15.52 29.97
CA ARG A 155 10.87 -16.12 30.85
C ARG A 155 11.64 -17.26 30.20
N ILE A 156 11.08 -17.90 29.17
CA ILE A 156 11.66 -19.11 28.56
C ILE A 156 12.00 -18.86 27.09
N PHE A 157 11.00 -18.62 26.24
CA PHE A 157 11.19 -18.53 24.80
C PHE A 157 12.16 -17.42 24.41
N ILE A 158 11.90 -16.16 24.78
CA ILE A 158 12.72 -15.02 24.34
C ILE A 158 14.19 -15.16 24.80
N PRO A 159 14.50 -15.47 26.08
CA PRO A 159 15.87 -15.67 26.53
C PRO A 159 16.59 -16.81 25.79
N VAL A 160 15.94 -17.97 25.65
CA VAL A 160 16.52 -19.14 24.98
C VAL A 160 16.71 -18.87 23.48
N TRP A 161 15.68 -18.32 22.83
CA TRP A 161 15.72 -17.91 21.43
C TRP A 161 16.88 -16.98 21.17
N ARG A 162 17.08 -15.96 22.01
CA ARG A 162 18.18 -15.00 21.86
C ARG A 162 19.54 -15.68 21.90
N GLN A 163 19.73 -16.62 22.83
CA GLN A 163 20.99 -17.35 22.95
C GLN A 163 21.25 -18.24 21.74
N LEU A 164 20.24 -18.96 21.26
CA LEU A 164 20.35 -19.81 20.08
C LEU A 164 20.56 -18.98 18.80
N PHE A 165 19.79 -17.90 18.63
CA PHE A 165 19.87 -17.04 17.46
C PHE A 165 21.24 -16.40 17.29
N VAL A 166 21.84 -15.89 18.39
CA VAL A 166 23.19 -15.33 18.35
C VAL A 166 24.25 -16.39 18.01
N LYS A 167 24.10 -17.62 18.51
CA LYS A 167 25.00 -18.73 18.18
C LYS A 167 24.87 -19.20 16.73
N SER A 168 23.66 -19.14 16.18
CA SER A 168 23.36 -19.59 14.82
C SER A 168 23.64 -18.54 13.74
N LEU A 169 24.20 -17.36 14.07
CA LEU A 169 24.48 -16.32 13.06
C LEU A 169 25.47 -16.76 11.97
N ASP A 170 26.36 -17.70 12.28
CA ASP A 170 27.30 -18.30 11.33
C ASP A 170 26.68 -19.46 10.51
N HIS A 171 25.43 -19.85 10.84
CA HIS A 171 24.67 -20.93 10.20
C HIS A 171 23.35 -20.37 9.63
N PRO A 172 23.36 -19.88 8.37
CA PRO A 172 22.25 -19.11 7.80
C PRO A 172 20.88 -19.79 7.90
N GLU A 173 20.81 -21.10 7.64
CA GLU A 173 19.54 -21.85 7.66
C GLU A 173 18.91 -21.91 9.07
N GLU A 174 19.73 -22.04 10.11
CA GLU A 174 19.27 -22.06 11.50
C GLU A 174 18.82 -20.66 11.95
N ALA A 175 19.61 -19.63 11.63
CA ALA A 175 19.26 -18.25 11.92
C ALA A 175 17.96 -17.83 11.23
N GLU A 176 17.75 -18.22 9.97
CA GLU A 176 16.54 -17.96 9.21
C GLU A 176 15.31 -18.60 9.87
N GLN A 177 15.40 -19.87 10.28
CA GLN A 177 14.28 -20.54 10.98
C GLN A 177 13.97 -19.90 12.33
N LEU A 178 14.99 -19.61 13.13
CA LEU A 178 14.82 -18.94 14.42
C LEU A 178 14.19 -17.55 14.24
N ALA A 179 14.59 -16.79 13.23
CA ALA A 179 13.99 -15.50 12.91
C ALA A 179 12.50 -15.64 12.55
N ILE A 180 12.14 -16.63 11.71
CA ILE A 180 10.75 -16.93 11.36
C ILE A 180 9.94 -17.29 12.61
N PHE A 181 10.46 -18.13 13.50
CA PHE A 181 9.76 -18.51 14.73
C PHE A 181 9.41 -17.29 15.58
N LEU A 182 10.38 -16.38 15.79
CA LEU A 182 10.12 -15.16 16.54
C LEU A 182 9.03 -14.31 15.88
N THR A 183 9.06 -14.12 14.56
CA THR A 183 8.11 -13.23 13.86
C THR A 183 6.64 -13.62 14.09
N ARG A 184 6.35 -14.91 14.26
CA ARG A 184 4.98 -15.41 14.46
C ARG A 184 4.39 -15.10 15.84
N ILE A 185 5.23 -14.73 16.81
CA ILE A 185 4.81 -14.39 18.17
C ILE A 185 5.35 -13.02 18.63
N PHE A 186 5.98 -12.27 17.72
CA PHE A 186 6.63 -11.01 18.01
C PHE A 186 5.60 -9.93 18.34
N GLU A 187 5.81 -9.24 19.45
CA GLU A 187 5.03 -8.07 19.86
C GLU A 187 5.97 -6.86 19.99
N PRO A 188 5.51 -5.62 19.78
CA PRO A 188 6.36 -4.42 19.90
C PRO A 188 7.10 -4.30 21.24
N ASN A 189 6.55 -4.86 22.33
CA ASN A 189 7.20 -4.88 23.64
C ASN A 189 8.50 -5.71 23.67
N ASP A 190 8.69 -6.61 22.72
CA ASP A 190 9.87 -7.48 22.62
C ASP A 190 11.10 -6.76 22.07
N LEU A 191 10.94 -5.57 21.49
CA LEU A 191 12.01 -4.79 20.85
C LEU A 191 13.27 -4.64 21.70
N LYS A 192 13.11 -4.44 23.02
CA LYS A 192 14.25 -4.24 23.95
C LYS A 192 14.99 -5.54 24.28
N ARG A 193 14.40 -6.70 23.97
CA ARG A 193 14.90 -8.02 24.36
C ARG A 193 15.53 -8.79 23.20
N VAL A 194 15.36 -8.32 21.97
CA VAL A 194 15.85 -8.97 20.74
C VAL A 194 17.07 -8.24 20.17
N PRO A 195 18.04 -8.94 19.55
CA PRO A 195 19.14 -8.29 18.83
C PRO A 195 18.61 -7.72 17.50
N ALA A 196 18.20 -6.45 17.52
CA ALA A 196 17.50 -5.79 16.42
C ALA A 196 18.27 -5.81 15.09
N ASP A 197 19.56 -5.46 15.09
CA ASP A 197 20.34 -5.36 13.83
C ASP A 197 20.53 -6.74 13.16
N PRO A 198 21.02 -7.81 13.84
CA PRO A 198 21.14 -9.13 13.21
C PRO A 198 19.78 -9.72 12.80
N LEU A 199 18.74 -9.54 13.62
CA LEU A 199 17.39 -9.98 13.28
C LEU A 199 16.89 -9.31 12.01
N THR A 200 17.04 -7.98 11.92
CA THR A 200 16.63 -7.21 10.74
C THR A 200 17.38 -7.66 9.50
N ASN A 201 18.68 -7.90 9.59
CA ASN A 201 19.46 -8.37 8.44
C ASN A 201 18.95 -9.71 7.89
N VAL A 202 18.68 -10.68 8.77
CA VAL A 202 18.13 -11.99 8.38
C VAL A 202 16.73 -11.84 7.77
N LEU A 203 15.83 -11.09 8.44
CA LEU A 203 14.46 -10.90 7.96
C LEU A 203 14.41 -10.13 6.64
N MET A 204 15.25 -9.11 6.48
CA MET A 204 15.39 -8.39 5.20
C MET A 204 15.83 -9.33 4.09
N LYS A 205 16.87 -10.15 4.31
CA LYS A 205 17.32 -11.13 3.31
C LYS A 205 16.20 -12.08 2.89
N LEU A 206 15.42 -12.60 3.84
CA LEU A 206 14.28 -13.48 3.57
C LEU A 206 13.18 -12.75 2.76
N SER A 207 12.78 -11.56 3.19
CA SER A 207 11.77 -10.75 2.49
C SER A 207 12.21 -10.37 1.08
N LEU A 208 13.45 -9.93 0.90
CA LEU A 208 13.97 -9.50 -0.39
C LEU A 208 14.16 -10.67 -1.37
N SER A 209 14.55 -11.84 -0.86
CA SER A 209 14.59 -13.07 -1.66
C SER A 209 13.20 -13.43 -2.19
N TYR A 210 12.17 -13.35 -1.33
CA TYR A 210 10.79 -13.54 -1.74
C TYR A 210 10.32 -12.50 -2.75
N VAL A 211 10.57 -11.22 -2.50
CA VAL A 211 10.14 -10.15 -3.39
C VAL A 211 10.78 -10.31 -4.77
N ARG A 212 12.08 -10.66 -4.84
CA ARG A 212 12.81 -10.85 -6.10
C ARG A 212 12.34 -12.09 -6.86
N ASN A 213 12.20 -13.23 -6.19
CA ASN A 213 11.78 -14.48 -6.82
C ASN A 213 10.92 -15.34 -5.88
N PRO A 214 9.59 -15.18 -5.92
CA PRO A 214 8.66 -15.94 -5.10
C PRO A 214 8.72 -17.45 -5.31
N GLN A 215 9.09 -17.92 -6.51
CA GLN A 215 9.11 -19.34 -6.89
C GLN A 215 10.29 -20.10 -6.26
N VAL A 216 11.37 -19.40 -5.94
CA VAL A 216 12.58 -20.01 -5.34
C VAL A 216 12.52 -19.98 -3.81
N SER A 217 11.62 -19.19 -3.24
CA SER A 217 11.48 -19.04 -1.79
C SER A 217 10.88 -20.27 -1.14
N THR A 218 11.35 -20.59 0.07
CA THR A 218 10.84 -21.75 0.80
C THR A 218 9.36 -21.54 1.18
N PRO A 219 8.55 -22.62 1.23
CA PRO A 219 7.14 -22.53 1.65
C PRO A 219 6.95 -21.93 3.04
N THR A 220 7.92 -22.08 3.93
CA THR A 220 7.89 -21.50 5.28
C THR A 220 7.93 -19.96 5.23
N VAL A 221 8.77 -19.39 4.35
CA VAL A 221 8.87 -17.93 4.18
C VAL A 221 7.58 -17.39 3.57
N SER A 222 7.03 -18.03 2.55
CA SER A 222 5.79 -17.56 1.91
C SER A 222 4.60 -17.56 2.87
N LYS A 223 4.47 -18.60 3.71
CA LYS A 223 3.44 -18.66 4.78
C LYS A 223 3.63 -17.61 5.87
N SER A 224 4.89 -17.24 6.17
CA SER A 224 5.23 -16.33 7.26
C SER A 224 5.47 -14.88 6.82
N LEU A 225 5.32 -14.59 5.53
CA LEU A 225 5.71 -13.31 4.93
C LEU A 225 5.05 -12.10 5.60
N SER A 226 3.76 -12.19 5.91
CA SER A 226 3.03 -11.13 6.61
C SER A 226 3.60 -10.83 8.01
N HIS A 227 3.94 -11.88 8.77
CA HIS A 227 4.56 -11.78 10.08
C HIS A 227 5.98 -11.22 10.00
N ILE A 228 6.76 -11.65 9.00
CA ILE A 228 8.09 -11.12 8.71
C ILE A 228 8.01 -9.62 8.42
N ALA A 229 7.13 -9.22 7.49
CA ALA A 229 6.96 -7.83 7.10
C ALA A 229 6.48 -6.95 8.26
N LYS A 230 5.54 -7.45 9.08
CA LYS A 230 5.07 -6.75 10.29
C LYS A 230 6.17 -6.60 11.35
N THR A 231 7.00 -7.63 11.52
CA THR A 231 8.15 -7.56 12.43
C THR A 231 9.16 -6.53 11.94
N LEU A 232 9.46 -6.51 10.64
CA LEU A 232 10.34 -5.51 10.03
C LEU A 232 9.80 -4.09 10.21
N GLU A 233 8.50 -3.86 9.99
CA GLU A 233 7.86 -2.55 10.20
C GLU A 233 8.11 -2.00 11.61
N VAL A 234 8.12 -2.88 12.62
CA VAL A 234 8.29 -2.51 14.03
C VAL A 234 9.76 -2.38 14.45
N VAL A 235 10.68 -3.16 13.85
CA VAL A 235 12.10 -3.19 14.22
C VAL A 235 12.92 -2.13 13.47
N LEU A 236 12.62 -1.87 12.19
CA LEU A 236 13.35 -0.91 11.35
C LEU A 236 13.48 0.52 11.94
N PRO A 237 12.51 1.05 12.70
CA PRO A 237 12.64 2.37 13.30
C PRO A 237 13.80 2.53 14.29
N ILE A 238 14.24 1.45 14.94
CA ILE A 238 15.25 1.48 16.00
C ILE A 238 16.65 1.02 15.54
N VAL A 239 16.73 0.39 14.38
CA VAL A 239 17.95 -0.19 13.79
C VAL A 239 18.95 0.89 13.36
N GLY A 240 20.24 0.55 13.27
CA GLY A 240 21.27 1.46 12.74
C GLY A 240 20.92 2.06 11.36
N PRO A 241 21.09 3.37 11.11
CA PRO A 241 20.77 4.00 9.83
C PRO A 241 21.51 3.41 8.61
N GLN A 242 22.71 2.87 8.83
CA GLN A 242 23.49 2.22 7.76
C GLN A 242 22.79 0.97 7.22
N LEU A 243 22.24 0.13 8.11
CA LEU A 243 21.51 -1.08 7.70
C LEU A 243 20.23 -0.73 6.94
N VAL A 244 19.51 0.32 7.38
CA VAL A 244 18.31 0.80 6.68
C VAL A 244 18.67 1.35 5.30
N THR A 245 19.77 2.08 5.18
CA THR A 245 20.24 2.58 3.87
C THR A 245 20.55 1.43 2.91
N GLN A 246 21.29 0.41 3.37
CA GLN A 246 21.57 -0.79 2.58
C GLN A 246 20.30 -1.55 2.19
N ALA A 247 19.33 -1.66 3.10
CA ALA A 247 18.04 -2.27 2.83
C ALA A 247 17.26 -1.50 1.75
N LEU A 248 17.20 -0.17 1.84
CA LEU A 248 16.52 0.66 0.85
C LEU A 248 17.21 0.62 -0.51
N ASP A 249 18.54 0.60 -0.56
CA ASP A 249 19.29 0.43 -1.82
C ASP A 249 18.95 -0.91 -2.49
N LEU A 250 18.96 -2.01 -1.73
CA LEU A 250 18.62 -3.33 -2.25
C LEU A 250 17.16 -3.42 -2.71
N ILE A 251 16.22 -2.86 -1.94
CA ILE A 251 14.81 -2.83 -2.34
C ILE A 251 14.64 -2.04 -3.62
N CYS A 252 15.27 -0.86 -3.74
CA CYS A 252 15.17 -0.03 -4.92
C CYS A 252 15.66 -0.77 -6.17
N VAL A 253 16.77 -1.51 -6.07
CA VAL A 253 17.28 -2.37 -7.16
C VAL A 253 16.29 -3.48 -7.49
N ILE A 254 15.73 -4.17 -6.50
CA ILE A 254 14.76 -5.25 -6.73
C ILE A 254 13.47 -4.72 -7.37
N CYS A 255 12.94 -3.59 -6.89
CA CYS A 255 11.76 -2.95 -7.48
C CYS A 255 12.02 -2.55 -8.93
N PHE A 256 13.21 -2.01 -9.23
CA PHE A 256 13.62 -1.73 -10.60
C PHE A 256 13.68 -3.00 -11.45
N GLU A 257 14.38 -4.04 -11.00
CA GLU A 257 14.50 -5.32 -11.73
C GLU A 257 13.13 -5.95 -12.01
N LEU A 258 12.24 -5.97 -11.02
CA LEU A 258 10.86 -6.45 -11.18
C LEU A 258 10.11 -5.62 -12.22
N SER A 259 10.14 -4.31 -12.10
CA SER A 259 9.48 -3.39 -13.02
C SER A 259 10.01 -3.53 -14.44
N GLN A 260 11.33 -3.75 -14.62
CA GLN A 260 11.94 -3.98 -15.93
C GLN A 260 11.55 -5.35 -16.53
N LYS A 261 11.51 -6.39 -15.70
CA LYS A 261 11.06 -7.72 -16.14
C LYS A 261 9.62 -7.67 -16.65
N GLU A 262 8.71 -7.07 -15.90
CA GLU A 262 7.29 -6.95 -16.30
C GLU A 262 7.11 -5.95 -17.45
N LEU A 263 8.00 -4.97 -17.62
CA LEU A 263 8.00 -4.08 -18.78
C LEU A 263 8.32 -4.84 -20.08
N LEU A 264 9.24 -5.81 -20.04
CA LEU A 264 9.64 -6.64 -21.19
C LEU A 264 8.66 -7.78 -21.48
N ALA A 265 7.96 -8.27 -20.45
CA ALA A 265 6.98 -9.35 -20.56
C ALA A 265 5.69 -8.99 -19.81
N PRO A 266 4.89 -8.04 -20.34
CA PRO A 266 3.74 -7.50 -19.62
C PRO A 266 2.65 -8.55 -19.44
N GLN A 267 2.10 -8.60 -18.23
CA GLN A 267 0.93 -9.37 -17.88
C GLN A 267 -0.34 -8.55 -18.06
N ALA A 268 -1.47 -9.24 -18.23
CA ALA A 268 -2.78 -8.60 -18.36
C ALA A 268 -3.31 -8.04 -17.03
N ASN A 269 -2.88 -8.60 -15.88
CA ASN A 269 -3.33 -8.20 -14.55
C ASN A 269 -2.26 -8.53 -13.49
N TYR A 270 -2.01 -7.57 -12.60
CA TYR A 270 -1.07 -7.66 -11.49
C TYR A 270 -1.75 -7.78 -10.12
N SER A 271 -3.05 -8.04 -10.07
CA SER A 271 -3.81 -8.29 -8.82
C SER A 271 -3.61 -9.69 -8.23
N SER A 272 -2.63 -10.46 -8.72
CA SER A 272 -2.39 -11.82 -8.24
C SER A 272 -1.85 -11.81 -6.81
N GLN A 273 -2.09 -12.90 -6.06
CA GLN A 273 -1.62 -13.01 -4.68
C GLN A 273 -0.10 -12.81 -4.55
N VAL A 274 0.67 -13.21 -5.56
CA VAL A 274 2.13 -13.04 -5.58
C VAL A 274 2.50 -11.56 -5.63
N HIS A 275 1.93 -10.79 -6.56
CA HIS A 275 2.19 -9.36 -6.68
C HIS A 275 1.67 -8.58 -5.47
N SER A 276 0.49 -8.94 -4.95
CA SER A 276 -0.05 -8.36 -3.72
C SER A 276 0.89 -8.60 -2.53
N ASN A 277 1.44 -9.81 -2.39
CA ASN A 277 2.42 -10.12 -1.35
C ASN A 277 3.73 -9.33 -1.52
N GLN A 278 4.21 -9.18 -2.76
CA GLN A 278 5.39 -8.35 -3.07
C GLN A 278 5.15 -6.88 -2.69
N LEU A 279 4.00 -6.33 -3.06
CA LEU A 279 3.60 -4.96 -2.73
C LEU A 279 3.47 -4.76 -1.23
N LEU A 280 2.64 -5.56 -0.54
CA LEU A 280 2.39 -5.42 0.89
C LEU A 280 3.67 -5.56 1.71
N THR A 281 4.53 -6.52 1.38
CA THR A 281 5.83 -6.68 2.06
C THR A 281 6.69 -5.45 1.90
N THR A 282 6.80 -4.92 0.69
CA THR A 282 7.62 -3.74 0.38
C THR A 282 7.09 -2.49 1.09
N ILE A 283 5.76 -2.29 1.09
CA ILE A 283 5.09 -1.18 1.76
C ILE A 283 5.31 -1.22 3.28
N LEU A 284 5.19 -2.38 3.93
CA LEU A 284 5.43 -2.50 5.37
C LEU A 284 6.89 -2.23 5.74
N ILE A 285 7.84 -2.67 4.91
CA ILE A 285 9.26 -2.34 5.09
C ILE A 285 9.48 -0.83 4.98
N PHE A 286 8.95 -0.19 3.94
CA PHE A 286 9.05 1.26 3.78
C PHE A 286 8.44 2.03 4.94
N ARG A 287 7.26 1.61 5.42
CA ARG A 287 6.63 2.17 6.61
C ARG A 287 7.55 2.12 7.82
N GLY A 288 8.21 0.99 8.07
CA GLY A 288 9.21 0.86 9.15
C GLY A 288 10.42 1.79 8.97
N CYS A 289 10.92 1.94 7.74
CA CYS A 289 12.06 2.83 7.44
C CYS A 289 11.74 4.31 7.71
N ILE A 290 10.54 4.76 7.31
CA ILE A 290 10.16 6.19 7.39
C ILE A 290 9.46 6.58 8.70
N SER A 291 9.01 5.63 9.52
CA SER A 291 8.35 5.91 10.82
C SER A 291 9.32 6.38 11.92
N ARG A 292 10.54 6.79 11.54
CA ARG A 292 11.58 7.26 12.45
C ARG A 292 11.42 8.74 12.73
N GLY A 293 11.84 9.16 13.92
CA GLY A 293 11.83 10.59 14.29
C GLY A 293 12.71 11.47 13.39
N ARG A 294 13.78 10.92 12.81
CA ARG A 294 14.64 11.63 11.83
C ARG A 294 14.98 10.73 10.66
N VAL A 295 14.46 11.08 9.49
CA VAL A 295 14.67 10.34 8.24
C VAL A 295 15.62 11.12 7.33
N PRO A 296 16.73 10.51 6.86
CA PRO A 296 17.60 11.10 5.85
C PRO A 296 16.87 11.39 4.53
N LEU A 297 17.18 12.52 3.89
CA LEU A 297 16.53 12.94 2.63
C LEU A 297 16.64 11.89 1.52
N GLN A 298 17.76 11.18 1.45
CA GLN A 298 17.99 10.11 0.46
C GLN A 298 16.96 8.98 0.58
N TRP A 299 16.45 8.69 1.79
CA TRP A 299 15.50 7.61 2.00
C TRP A 299 14.14 7.93 1.40
N TYR A 300 13.66 9.18 1.51
CA TYR A 300 12.42 9.60 0.85
C TYR A 300 12.51 9.37 -0.67
N ARG A 301 13.65 9.72 -1.26
CA ARG A 301 13.91 9.49 -2.68
C ARG A 301 13.91 8.00 -3.04
N GLN A 302 14.65 7.16 -2.31
CA GLN A 302 14.71 5.71 -2.56
C GLN A 302 13.33 5.05 -2.47
N VAL A 303 12.56 5.38 -1.43
CA VAL A 303 11.20 4.87 -1.24
C VAL A 303 10.30 5.33 -2.38
N ALA A 304 10.29 6.63 -2.69
CA ALA A 304 9.40 7.17 -3.71
C ALA A 304 9.75 6.68 -5.14
N ILE A 305 11.02 6.43 -5.47
CA ILE A 305 11.40 5.79 -6.74
C ILE A 305 10.96 4.32 -6.76
N SER A 306 11.04 3.62 -5.63
CA SER A 306 10.56 2.24 -5.56
C SER A 306 9.04 2.16 -5.72
N LEU A 307 8.29 3.11 -5.13
CA LEU A 307 6.85 3.24 -5.35
C LEU A 307 6.51 3.51 -6.82
N PHE A 308 7.30 4.36 -7.50
CA PHE A 308 7.20 4.58 -8.94
C PHE A 308 7.37 3.28 -9.74
N TYR A 309 8.36 2.46 -9.39
CA TYR A 309 8.58 1.17 -10.06
C TYR A 309 7.49 0.13 -9.79
N LEU A 310 6.85 0.18 -8.61
CA LEU A 310 5.75 -0.73 -8.22
C LEU A 310 4.35 -0.23 -8.57
N ASN A 311 4.21 0.96 -9.17
CA ASN A 311 2.90 1.58 -9.38
C ASN A 311 1.97 0.73 -10.28
N TYR A 312 2.53 -0.09 -11.17
CA TYR A 312 1.74 -1.03 -11.99
C TYR A 312 0.96 -2.05 -11.15
N ILE A 313 1.53 -2.53 -10.04
CA ILE A 313 0.84 -3.42 -9.10
C ILE A 313 -0.24 -2.63 -8.34
N VAL A 314 0.10 -1.41 -7.91
CA VAL A 314 -0.79 -0.55 -7.13
C VAL A 314 -2.04 -0.15 -7.92
N GLN A 315 -1.92 0.07 -9.23
CA GLN A 315 -3.06 0.40 -10.08
C GLN A 315 -4.10 -0.72 -10.14
N ASP A 316 -3.64 -1.98 -10.22
CA ASP A 316 -4.54 -3.14 -10.26
C ASP A 316 -5.03 -3.56 -8.86
N PHE A 317 -4.23 -3.31 -7.81
CA PHE A 317 -4.60 -3.58 -6.42
C PHE A 317 -5.62 -2.57 -5.87
N GLY A 318 -5.50 -1.31 -6.27
CA GLY A 318 -6.28 -0.19 -5.76
C GLY A 318 -5.54 0.61 -4.68
N LYS A 319 -5.74 1.94 -4.69
CA LYS A 319 -5.15 2.87 -3.72
C LYS A 319 -6.08 3.20 -2.56
N VAL A 320 -7.39 3.30 -2.85
CA VAL A 320 -8.40 3.80 -1.92
C VAL A 320 -8.54 2.83 -0.74
N GLY A 321 -8.33 3.34 0.47
CA GLY A 321 -8.39 2.56 1.71
C GLY A 321 -7.12 1.75 2.00
N PHE A 322 -6.02 2.00 1.25
CA PHE A 322 -4.70 1.44 1.56
C PHE A 322 -3.87 2.45 2.37
N ASP A 323 -4.29 2.73 3.61
CA ASP A 323 -3.74 3.78 4.49
C ASP A 323 -2.20 3.76 4.61
N SER A 324 -1.59 2.58 4.59
CA SER A 324 -0.12 2.46 4.68
C SER A 324 0.58 3.00 3.44
N TYR A 325 0.01 2.78 2.25
CA TYR A 325 0.56 3.33 1.01
C TYR A 325 0.40 4.84 0.97
N GLU A 326 -0.80 5.35 1.27
CA GLU A 326 -1.11 6.78 1.28
C GLU A 326 -0.18 7.53 2.25
N TYR A 327 -0.04 7.04 3.48
CA TYR A 327 0.89 7.59 4.46
C TYR A 327 2.34 7.68 3.95
N ILE A 328 2.85 6.60 3.34
CA ILE A 328 4.24 6.57 2.82
C ILE A 328 4.39 7.55 1.66
N TYR A 329 3.42 7.59 0.76
CA TYR A 329 3.41 8.48 -0.39
C TYR A 329 3.48 9.95 0.06
N ASP A 330 2.61 10.35 0.99
CA ASP A 330 2.52 11.73 1.48
C ASP A 330 3.77 12.17 2.24
N VAL A 331 4.30 11.29 3.11
CA VAL A 331 5.54 11.56 3.85
C VAL A 331 6.72 11.71 2.89
N CYS A 332 6.82 10.84 1.87
CA CYS A 332 7.92 10.93 0.90
C CYS A 332 7.77 12.15 -0.02
N ALA A 333 6.56 12.47 -0.48
CA ALA A 333 6.30 13.67 -1.28
C ALA A 333 6.70 14.93 -0.50
N THR A 334 6.27 15.04 0.75
CA THR A 334 6.65 16.15 1.65
C THR A 334 8.16 16.21 1.85
N GLY A 335 8.81 15.07 2.10
CA GLY A 335 10.26 14.99 2.28
C GLY A 335 11.06 15.40 1.04
N ILE A 336 10.59 15.04 -0.16
CA ILE A 336 11.23 15.42 -1.44
C ILE A 336 11.07 16.91 -1.74
N MET A 337 9.92 17.50 -1.39
CA MET A 337 9.65 18.94 -1.61
C MET A 337 10.52 19.87 -0.77
N GLN A 338 11.19 19.38 0.28
CA GLN A 338 12.03 20.21 1.16
C GLN A 338 13.27 20.80 0.46
N ASP A 339 13.77 20.13 -0.59
CA ASP A 339 14.93 20.57 -1.37
C ASP A 339 14.59 20.53 -2.87
N PHE A 340 14.59 21.70 -3.50
CA PHE A 340 14.28 21.83 -4.93
C PHE A 340 15.23 21.00 -5.81
N ALA A 341 16.51 20.88 -5.46
CA ALA A 341 17.47 20.08 -6.24
C ALA A 341 17.13 18.59 -6.19
N GLN A 342 16.65 18.09 -5.04
CA GLN A 342 16.15 16.72 -4.90
C GLN A 342 14.85 16.54 -5.66
N TYR A 343 13.93 17.49 -5.56
CA TYR A 343 12.67 17.48 -6.30
C TYR A 343 12.90 17.38 -7.81
N SER A 344 13.74 18.27 -8.37
CA SER A 344 14.07 18.25 -9.80
C SER A 344 14.81 16.95 -10.18
N GLY A 345 15.77 16.52 -9.36
CA GLY A 345 16.51 15.27 -9.63
C GLY A 345 15.63 14.02 -9.59
N TYR A 346 14.61 14.00 -8.74
CA TYR A 346 13.63 12.92 -8.64
C TYR A 346 12.77 12.83 -9.91
N LEU A 347 12.21 13.95 -10.34
CA LEU A 347 11.40 14.02 -11.56
C LEU A 347 12.22 13.68 -12.81
N GLU A 348 13.48 14.10 -12.87
CA GLU A 348 14.41 13.74 -13.95
C GLU A 348 14.66 12.23 -14.02
N VAL A 349 14.87 11.57 -12.87
CA VAL A 349 15.01 10.11 -12.82
C VAL A 349 13.75 9.42 -13.31
N MET A 350 12.56 9.86 -12.89
CA MET A 350 11.30 9.31 -13.38
C MET A 350 11.15 9.43 -14.89
N ARG A 351 11.37 10.65 -15.41
CA ARG A 351 11.31 10.93 -16.85
C ARG A 351 12.28 10.04 -17.62
N GLY A 352 13.52 9.91 -17.15
CA GLY A 352 14.53 9.05 -17.79
C GLY A 352 14.23 7.55 -17.71
N ASN A 353 13.29 7.12 -16.86
CA ASN A 353 12.86 5.72 -16.72
C ASN A 353 11.49 5.44 -17.37
N ILE A 354 10.91 6.41 -18.07
CA ILE A 354 9.75 6.21 -18.95
C ILE A 354 10.29 5.89 -20.34
N TRP A 355 9.80 4.81 -20.96
CA TRP A 355 10.23 4.41 -22.29
C TRP A 355 9.36 5.04 -23.38
N ASP A 356 9.97 5.35 -24.52
CA ASP A 356 9.28 5.97 -25.65
C ASP A 356 8.18 5.05 -26.24
N SER A 357 7.32 5.67 -27.04
CA SER A 357 6.04 5.20 -27.59
C SER A 357 5.99 3.82 -28.25
N GLN A 358 7.13 3.15 -28.48
CA GLN A 358 7.19 1.78 -29.00
C GLN A 358 6.75 0.74 -27.96
N ILE A 359 6.80 1.06 -26.65
CA ILE A 359 6.41 0.15 -25.57
C ILE A 359 5.23 0.77 -24.81
N ASN A 360 4.05 0.63 -25.40
CA ASN A 360 2.78 1.04 -24.81
C ASN A 360 2.15 -0.14 -24.07
N ASN A 361 2.56 -0.37 -22.83
CA ASN A 361 1.98 -1.39 -21.96
C ASN A 361 1.56 -0.81 -20.61
N ALA A 362 0.88 -1.63 -19.80
CA ALA A 362 0.37 -1.24 -18.48
C ALA A 362 1.48 -0.74 -17.55
N VAL A 363 2.68 -1.34 -17.59
CA VAL A 363 3.81 -0.95 -16.73
C VAL A 363 4.31 0.44 -17.09
N ASN A 364 4.57 0.72 -18.37
CA ASN A 364 5.01 2.05 -18.81
C ASN A 364 3.93 3.12 -18.58
N SER A 365 2.67 2.78 -18.86
CA SER A 365 1.52 3.65 -18.58
C SER A 365 1.42 3.99 -17.09
N SER A 366 1.64 3.01 -16.21
CA SER A 366 1.64 3.24 -14.76
C SER A 366 2.77 4.18 -14.31
N ARG A 367 3.95 4.12 -14.94
CA ARG A 367 5.08 5.02 -14.64
C ARG A 367 4.74 6.46 -15.01
N ILE A 368 4.17 6.65 -16.21
CA ILE A 368 3.69 7.95 -16.67
C ILE A 368 2.64 8.51 -15.70
N LEU A 369 1.64 7.69 -15.34
CA LEU A 369 0.60 8.09 -14.40
C LEU A 369 1.16 8.42 -13.01
N TYR A 370 2.16 7.69 -12.52
CA TYR A 370 2.80 8.03 -11.25
C TYR A 370 3.50 9.39 -11.31
N LEU A 371 4.27 9.66 -12.37
CA LEU A 371 4.94 10.95 -12.57
C LEU A 371 3.93 12.10 -12.58
N LEU A 372 2.85 11.96 -13.36
CA LEU A 372 1.84 13.01 -13.50
C LEU A 372 1.07 13.27 -12.20
N ASN A 373 0.66 12.21 -11.50
CA ASN A 373 -0.01 12.34 -10.19
C ASN A 373 0.93 12.93 -9.11
N PHE A 374 2.22 12.62 -9.17
CA PHE A 374 3.22 13.23 -8.29
C PHE A 374 3.39 14.72 -8.61
N MET A 375 3.41 15.10 -9.88
CA MET A 375 3.43 16.51 -10.28
C MET A 375 2.15 17.23 -9.82
N GLU A 376 0.97 16.66 -10.04
CA GLU A 376 -0.30 17.21 -9.58
C GLU A 376 -0.30 17.51 -8.07
N SER A 377 0.07 16.53 -7.24
CA SER A 377 0.07 16.69 -5.78
C SER A 377 1.10 17.68 -5.23
N THR A 378 2.19 17.93 -5.96
CA THR A 378 3.33 18.71 -5.43
C THR A 378 3.52 20.07 -6.09
N LEU A 379 3.07 20.26 -7.34
CA LEU A 379 3.34 21.48 -8.10
C LEU A 379 2.74 22.72 -7.45
N THR A 380 1.64 22.62 -6.70
CA THR A 380 1.03 23.77 -6.00
C THR A 380 1.89 24.29 -4.85
N GLN A 381 2.77 23.46 -4.29
CA GLN A 381 3.50 23.71 -3.04
C GLN A 381 4.98 24.05 -3.23
N ILE A 382 5.52 23.90 -4.44
CA ILE A 382 6.94 24.14 -4.72
C ILE A 382 7.19 25.48 -5.42
N LYS A 383 8.39 26.03 -5.21
CA LYS A 383 8.87 27.22 -5.93
C LYS A 383 9.46 26.80 -7.27
N VAL A 384 8.71 26.98 -8.34
CA VAL A 384 9.14 26.63 -9.71
C VAL A 384 10.08 27.71 -10.24
N THR A 385 11.26 27.30 -10.70
CA THR A 385 12.21 28.20 -11.39
C THR A 385 11.87 28.31 -12.88
N PRO A 386 12.15 29.43 -13.55
CA PRO A 386 11.87 29.58 -14.99
C PRO A 386 12.56 28.51 -15.84
N ALA A 387 13.82 28.19 -15.54
CA ALA A 387 14.55 27.16 -16.26
C ALA A 387 13.92 25.77 -16.10
N PHE A 388 13.40 25.43 -14.91
CA PHE A 388 12.75 24.15 -14.69
C PHE A 388 11.37 24.08 -15.35
N LEU A 389 10.64 25.20 -15.37
CA LEU A 389 9.37 25.33 -16.07
C LEU A 389 9.53 25.03 -17.56
N GLU A 390 10.47 25.72 -18.23
CA GLU A 390 10.66 25.64 -19.69
C GLU A 390 11.33 24.33 -20.14
N ASN A 391 12.30 23.82 -19.38
CA ASN A 391 13.08 22.64 -19.79
C ASN A 391 12.49 21.30 -19.32
N PHE A 392 11.60 21.31 -18.32
CA PHE A 392 11.04 20.08 -17.75
C PHE A 392 9.52 20.08 -17.72
N ILE A 393 8.90 20.96 -16.92
CA ILE A 393 7.45 20.87 -16.63
C ILE A 393 6.62 21.01 -17.91
N VAL A 394 6.83 22.08 -18.67
CA VAL A 394 6.04 22.36 -19.88
C VAL A 394 6.23 21.29 -20.95
N PRO A 395 7.46 20.84 -21.29
CA PRO A 395 7.67 19.74 -22.22
C PRO A 395 6.97 18.44 -21.80
N VAL A 396 7.08 18.05 -20.53
CA VAL A 396 6.49 16.81 -20.01
C VAL A 396 4.95 16.85 -20.10
N LEU A 397 4.34 17.92 -19.58
CA LEU A 397 2.88 18.06 -19.60
C LEU A 397 2.33 18.18 -21.01
N SER A 398 3.02 18.91 -21.90
CA SER A 398 2.60 19.07 -23.29
C SER A 398 2.73 17.78 -24.11
N HIS A 399 3.72 16.95 -23.79
CA HIS A 399 3.90 15.65 -24.43
C HIS A 399 2.78 14.69 -24.02
N PHE A 400 2.54 14.52 -22.72
CA PHE A 400 1.53 13.57 -22.23
C PHE A 400 0.09 14.07 -22.39
N GLY A 401 -0.15 15.39 -22.42
CA GLY A 401 -1.46 15.97 -22.74
C GLY A 401 -1.91 15.78 -24.20
N LYS A 402 -1.03 15.24 -25.06
CA LYS A 402 -1.34 14.81 -26.44
C LYS A 402 -1.44 13.29 -26.58
N SER A 403 -1.37 12.54 -25.46
CA SER A 403 -1.48 11.09 -25.46
C SER A 403 -2.86 10.65 -25.94
N SER A 404 -2.92 9.54 -26.67
CA SER A 404 -4.17 8.86 -27.04
C SER A 404 -4.78 8.08 -25.88
N ASN A 405 -4.01 7.82 -24.82
CA ASN A 405 -4.52 7.20 -23.60
C ASN A 405 -5.22 8.27 -22.75
N THR A 406 -6.54 8.13 -22.58
CA THR A 406 -7.39 9.09 -21.87
C THR A 406 -6.93 9.31 -20.43
N ALA A 407 -6.59 8.25 -19.69
CA ALA A 407 -6.13 8.38 -18.30
C ALA A 407 -4.81 9.18 -18.19
N ILE A 408 -3.87 8.97 -19.12
CA ILE A 408 -2.60 9.73 -19.17
C ILE A 408 -2.87 11.19 -19.53
N CYS A 409 -3.73 11.41 -20.52
CA CYS A 409 -4.13 12.74 -20.95
C CYS A 409 -4.75 13.51 -19.77
N GLU A 410 -5.74 12.92 -19.09
CA GLU A 410 -6.40 13.48 -17.92
C GLU A 410 -5.44 13.82 -16.78
N ALA A 411 -4.55 12.89 -16.42
CA ALA A 411 -3.54 13.14 -15.38
C ALA A 411 -2.59 14.28 -15.78
N ALA A 412 -2.26 14.42 -17.07
CA ALA A 412 -1.44 15.52 -17.56
C ALA A 412 -2.17 16.87 -17.45
N TYR A 413 -3.47 16.91 -17.77
CA TYR A 413 -4.30 18.10 -17.57
C TYR A 413 -4.45 18.47 -16.09
N ALA A 414 -4.65 17.49 -15.20
CA ALA A 414 -4.73 17.73 -13.76
C ALA A 414 -3.42 18.32 -13.18
N ALA A 415 -2.27 17.78 -13.59
CA ALA A 415 -0.96 18.35 -13.25
C ALA A 415 -0.75 19.74 -13.87
N HIS A 416 -1.27 20.00 -15.07
CA HIS A 416 -1.24 21.33 -15.69
C HIS A 416 -2.09 22.34 -14.90
N LEU A 417 -3.29 21.97 -14.46
CA LEU A 417 -4.13 22.80 -13.60
C LEU A 417 -3.45 23.08 -12.25
N SER A 418 -2.78 22.09 -11.67
CA SER A 418 -1.98 22.27 -10.44
C SER A 418 -0.84 23.28 -10.60
N LEU A 419 -0.24 23.37 -11.79
CA LEU A 419 0.72 24.42 -12.12
C LEU A 419 0.04 25.80 -12.17
N TYR A 420 -1.17 25.89 -12.73
CA TYR A 420 -1.97 27.12 -12.74
C TYR A 420 -2.39 27.57 -11.34
N SER A 421 -2.68 26.65 -10.42
CA SER A 421 -2.99 26.97 -9.02
C SER A 421 -1.76 27.19 -8.13
N ASN A 422 -0.53 27.14 -8.69
CA ASN A 422 0.67 27.45 -7.92
C ASN A 422 0.78 28.98 -7.68
N HIS A 423 0.51 29.40 -6.44
CA HIS A 423 0.73 30.77 -5.98
C HIS A 423 2.03 30.95 -5.19
N PHE A 424 2.74 29.85 -4.89
CA PHE A 424 3.99 29.86 -4.12
C PHE A 424 5.19 30.38 -4.94
N SER A 425 5.12 30.24 -6.26
CA SER A 425 6.15 30.68 -7.19
C SER A 425 6.09 32.19 -7.45
N GLY A 426 7.25 32.77 -7.78
CA GLY A 426 7.37 34.22 -7.98
C GLY A 426 6.72 34.74 -9.28
N ARG A 427 6.86 36.05 -9.52
CA ARG A 427 6.28 36.78 -10.65
C ARG A 427 6.50 36.11 -12.01
N ALA A 428 7.65 35.46 -12.24
CA ALA A 428 7.96 34.80 -13.50
C ALA A 428 6.93 33.74 -13.90
N LEU A 429 6.44 32.93 -12.95
CA LEU A 429 5.40 31.94 -13.25
C LEU A 429 4.08 32.63 -13.60
N GLN A 430 3.71 33.71 -12.92
CA GLN A 430 2.47 34.45 -13.22
C GLN A 430 2.51 35.07 -14.61
N VAL A 431 3.65 35.65 -15.02
CA VAL A 431 3.84 36.12 -16.41
C VAL A 431 3.67 34.98 -17.40
N TRP A 432 4.30 33.82 -17.13
CA TRP A 432 4.16 32.66 -18.00
C TRP A 432 2.70 32.21 -18.12
N LYS A 433 1.97 32.08 -17.01
CA LYS A 433 0.54 31.71 -17.01
C LYS A 433 -0.30 32.67 -17.84
N THR A 434 -0.11 33.99 -17.65
CA THR A 434 -0.82 35.01 -18.43
C THR A 434 -0.56 34.88 -19.93
N SER A 435 0.68 34.57 -20.33
CA SER A 435 1.02 34.41 -21.74
C SER A 435 0.54 33.10 -22.36
N HIS A 436 0.36 32.03 -21.58
CA HIS A 436 0.09 30.68 -22.11
C HIS A 436 -1.33 30.15 -21.81
N CYS A 437 -2.15 30.85 -21.02
CA CYS A 437 -3.50 30.40 -20.66
C CYS A 437 -4.38 30.17 -21.88
N ARG A 438 -4.31 31.08 -22.87
CA ARG A 438 -5.08 30.97 -24.10
C ARG A 438 -4.68 29.75 -24.93
N ASP A 439 -3.38 29.49 -25.04
CA ASP A 439 -2.87 28.33 -25.78
C ASP A 439 -3.27 27.03 -25.10
N PHE A 440 -3.23 26.98 -23.78
CA PHE A 440 -3.69 25.83 -23.01
C PHE A 440 -5.20 25.56 -23.20
N LEU A 441 -6.04 26.60 -23.10
CA LEU A 441 -7.48 26.47 -23.37
C LEU A 441 -7.75 26.04 -24.82
N ASN A 442 -6.96 26.56 -25.77
CA ASN A 442 -7.06 26.18 -27.17
C ASN A 442 -6.75 24.70 -27.41
N VAL A 443 -5.69 24.19 -26.80
CA VAL A 443 -5.33 22.76 -26.89
C VAL A 443 -6.41 21.91 -26.21
N SER A 444 -6.89 22.32 -25.03
CA SER A 444 -7.97 21.63 -24.30
C SER A 444 -9.24 21.52 -25.13
N THR A 445 -9.69 22.62 -25.73
CA THR A 445 -10.87 22.63 -26.61
C THR A 445 -10.64 21.75 -27.84
N THR A 446 -9.45 21.77 -28.42
CA THR A 446 -9.13 20.90 -29.57
C THR A 446 -9.20 19.41 -29.20
N GLN A 447 -8.69 19.03 -28.02
CA GLN A 447 -8.77 17.64 -27.55
C GLN A 447 -10.19 17.19 -27.23
N TYR A 448 -11.04 18.09 -26.73
CA TYR A 448 -12.47 17.85 -26.58
C TYR A 448 -13.17 17.60 -27.93
N LEU A 449 -12.90 18.47 -28.92
CA LEU A 449 -13.48 18.32 -30.27
C LEU A 449 -13.02 17.01 -30.96
N ASN A 450 -11.81 16.55 -30.66
CA ASN A 450 -11.30 15.25 -31.13
C ASN A 450 -11.86 14.04 -30.34
N GLY A 451 -12.73 14.25 -29.35
CA GLY A 451 -13.34 13.19 -28.54
C GLY A 451 -12.43 12.56 -27.49
N ILE A 452 -11.27 13.16 -27.19
CA ILE A 452 -10.34 12.65 -26.17
C ILE A 452 -10.75 13.12 -24.77
N LEU A 453 -11.12 14.40 -24.63
CA LEU A 453 -11.68 14.94 -23.38
C LEU A 453 -13.20 14.85 -23.40
N SER A 454 -13.79 14.59 -22.24
CA SER A 454 -15.23 14.68 -22.02
C SER A 454 -15.70 16.13 -21.80
N SER A 455 -17.01 16.36 -21.94
CA SER A 455 -17.60 17.68 -21.71
C SER A 455 -17.40 18.19 -20.28
N THR A 456 -17.51 17.30 -19.30
CA THR A 456 -17.30 17.63 -17.87
C THR A 456 -15.86 18.04 -17.60
N GLN A 457 -14.89 17.35 -18.20
CA GLN A 457 -13.47 17.69 -18.08
C GLN A 457 -13.15 19.05 -18.69
N LEU A 458 -13.67 19.34 -19.90
CA LEU A 458 -13.44 20.64 -20.52
C LEU A 458 -14.00 21.78 -19.66
N VAL A 459 -15.24 21.64 -19.18
CA VAL A 459 -15.87 22.64 -18.30
C VAL A 459 -15.07 22.82 -17.01
N HIS A 460 -14.53 21.74 -16.43
CA HIS A 460 -13.69 21.82 -15.24
C HIS A 460 -12.37 22.58 -15.51
N ILE A 461 -11.71 22.32 -16.64
CA ILE A 461 -10.49 23.06 -17.05
C ILE A 461 -10.79 24.55 -17.16
N TYR A 462 -11.89 24.92 -17.84
CA TYR A 462 -12.30 26.31 -18.00
C TYR A 462 -12.63 26.98 -16.66
N CYS A 463 -13.31 26.26 -15.76
CA CYS A 463 -13.61 26.74 -14.41
C CYS A 463 -12.33 27.02 -13.61
N ALA A 464 -11.40 26.07 -13.57
CA ALA A 464 -10.14 26.21 -12.83
C ALA A 464 -9.28 27.36 -13.37
N ILE A 465 -9.21 27.55 -14.69
CA ILE A 465 -8.50 28.70 -15.28
C ILE A 465 -9.24 30.02 -14.98
N ALA A 466 -10.57 30.02 -14.96
CA ALA A 466 -11.36 31.20 -14.64
C ALA A 466 -11.12 31.68 -13.19
N GLU A 467 -11.02 30.75 -12.25
CA GLU A 467 -10.70 31.02 -10.84
C GLU A 467 -9.33 31.70 -10.66
N GLU A 468 -8.38 31.44 -11.57
CA GLU A 468 -7.05 32.07 -11.57
C GLU A 468 -7.03 33.48 -12.18
N LEU A 469 -8.02 33.86 -12.99
CA LEU A 469 -8.03 35.17 -13.69
C LEU A 469 -7.87 36.39 -12.76
N PRO A 470 -8.47 36.46 -11.55
CA PRO A 470 -8.26 37.57 -10.63
C PRO A 470 -6.80 37.79 -10.24
N THR A 471 -6.01 36.71 -10.11
CA THR A 471 -4.58 36.82 -9.79
C THR A 471 -3.79 37.27 -11.01
N LEU A 472 -4.10 36.71 -12.18
CA LEU A 472 -3.44 37.05 -13.45
C LEU A 472 -3.69 38.49 -13.91
N ARG A 473 -4.82 39.10 -13.51
CA ARG A 473 -5.11 40.52 -13.76
C ARG A 473 -4.05 41.47 -13.23
N GLN A 474 -3.36 41.10 -12.16
CA GLN A 474 -2.27 41.91 -11.61
C GLN A 474 -1.09 42.05 -12.59
N ILE A 475 -0.98 41.15 -13.56
CA ILE A 475 0.05 41.16 -14.62
C ILE A 475 -0.51 41.75 -15.92
N ASN A 476 -1.70 41.32 -16.34
CA ASN A 476 -2.43 41.86 -17.50
C ASN A 476 -3.88 42.16 -17.12
N ASN A 477 -4.23 43.45 -16.98
CA ASN A 477 -5.58 43.89 -16.62
C ASN A 477 -6.67 43.40 -17.58
N ASP A 478 -6.33 43.18 -18.85
CA ASP A 478 -7.30 42.80 -19.90
C ASP A 478 -7.46 41.27 -20.06
N ILE A 479 -6.70 40.45 -19.30
CA ILE A 479 -6.66 39.00 -19.48
C ILE A 479 -8.03 38.33 -19.41
N SER A 480 -8.90 38.76 -18.48
CA SER A 480 -10.26 38.22 -18.37
C SER A 480 -11.08 38.48 -19.63
N ARG A 481 -10.93 39.66 -20.24
CA ARG A 481 -11.63 40.00 -21.49
C ARG A 481 -11.05 39.20 -22.65
N GLU A 482 -9.73 39.08 -22.74
CA GLU A 482 -9.06 38.32 -23.80
C GLU A 482 -9.47 36.84 -23.80
N VAL A 483 -9.44 36.20 -22.63
CA VAL A 483 -9.84 34.79 -22.45
C VAL A 483 -11.32 34.59 -22.78
N MET A 484 -12.17 35.51 -22.35
CA MET A 484 -13.60 35.41 -22.64
C MET A 484 -13.92 35.62 -24.13
N GLN A 485 -13.32 36.64 -24.75
CA GLN A 485 -13.47 36.88 -26.18
C GLN A 485 -12.97 35.68 -27.00
N PHE A 486 -11.85 35.07 -26.59
CA PHE A 486 -11.35 33.85 -27.20
C PHE A 486 -12.38 32.71 -27.12
N THR A 487 -12.97 32.49 -25.94
CA THR A 487 -13.97 31.45 -25.70
C THR A 487 -15.24 31.70 -26.53
N TYR A 488 -15.71 32.94 -26.57
CA TYR A 488 -16.85 33.36 -27.39
C TYR A 488 -16.62 33.08 -28.88
N LEU A 489 -15.47 33.50 -29.42
CA LEU A 489 -15.11 33.23 -30.81
C LEU A 489 -15.03 31.73 -31.10
N ARG A 490 -14.61 30.91 -30.13
CA ARG A 490 -14.62 29.44 -30.29
C ARG A 490 -16.04 28.89 -30.40
N VAL A 491 -16.99 29.35 -29.58
CA VAL A 491 -18.40 28.94 -29.69
C VAL A 491 -18.97 29.30 -31.06
N VAL A 492 -18.81 30.55 -31.48
CA VAL A 492 -19.35 31.06 -32.76
C VAL A 492 -18.81 30.27 -33.95
N ASN A 493 -17.51 29.97 -33.95
CA ASN A 493 -16.86 29.20 -35.01
C ASN A 493 -17.21 27.70 -34.99
N SER A 494 -17.81 27.20 -33.91
CA SER A 494 -18.26 25.81 -33.77
C SER A 494 -19.75 25.62 -34.12
N GLY A 495 -20.41 26.60 -34.73
CA GLY A 495 -21.83 26.50 -35.10
C GLY A 495 -22.20 25.37 -36.08
N GLY A 496 -21.21 24.74 -36.72
CA GLY A 496 -21.39 23.53 -37.56
C GLY A 496 -21.23 22.20 -36.82
N GLU A 497 -20.85 22.22 -35.54
CA GLU A 497 -20.69 21.03 -34.70
C GLU A 497 -22.03 20.56 -34.12
N SER A 498 -22.02 19.43 -33.40
CA SER A 498 -23.25 18.93 -32.75
C SER A 498 -23.78 19.92 -31.69
N PRO A 499 -25.11 19.98 -31.47
CA PRO A 499 -25.69 20.87 -30.45
C PRO A 499 -25.10 20.68 -29.05
N GLN A 500 -24.72 19.44 -28.70
CA GLN A 500 -24.09 19.11 -27.41
C GLN A 500 -22.69 19.72 -27.27
N VAL A 501 -21.92 19.75 -28.36
CA VAL A 501 -20.58 20.37 -28.40
C VAL A 501 -20.71 21.88 -28.20
N VAL A 502 -21.59 22.52 -28.97
CA VAL A 502 -21.86 23.96 -28.86
C VAL A 502 -22.33 24.32 -27.45
N ALA A 503 -23.28 23.56 -26.88
CA ALA A 503 -23.76 23.77 -25.53
C ALA A 503 -22.64 23.66 -24.48
N THR A 504 -21.73 22.71 -24.62
CA THR A 504 -20.59 22.55 -23.71
C THR A 504 -19.63 23.75 -23.79
N LEU A 505 -19.36 24.27 -25.00
CA LEU A 505 -18.54 25.48 -25.16
C LEU A 505 -19.23 26.73 -24.58
N ILE A 506 -20.56 26.84 -24.68
CA ILE A 506 -21.33 27.89 -24.02
C ILE A 506 -21.23 27.76 -22.49
N GLN A 507 -21.30 26.55 -21.94
CA GLN A 507 -21.07 26.32 -20.51
C GLN A 507 -19.67 26.77 -20.07
N CYS A 508 -18.64 26.52 -20.89
CA CYS A 508 -17.29 27.01 -20.63
C CYS A 508 -17.20 28.55 -20.59
N LEU A 509 -17.94 29.23 -21.47
CA LEU A 509 -18.06 30.70 -21.46
C LEU A 509 -18.76 31.20 -20.20
N ILE A 510 -19.84 30.54 -19.79
CA ILE A 510 -20.63 30.87 -18.60
C ILE A 510 -19.77 30.79 -17.33
N LYS A 511 -18.89 29.78 -17.19
CA LYS A 511 -17.99 29.63 -16.04
C LYS A 511 -16.99 30.78 -15.87
N GLN A 512 -16.77 31.60 -16.89
CA GLN A 512 -15.89 32.76 -16.80
C GLN A 512 -16.59 34.02 -16.30
N LEU A 513 -17.94 34.03 -16.28
CA LEU A 513 -18.76 35.20 -15.95
C LEU A 513 -18.44 35.86 -14.59
N PRO A 514 -18.24 35.09 -13.49
CA PRO A 514 -17.94 35.68 -12.19
C PRO A 514 -16.65 36.51 -12.18
N HIS A 515 -15.73 36.24 -13.11
CA HIS A 515 -14.39 36.81 -13.14
C HIS A 515 -14.24 37.88 -14.22
N ILE A 516 -15.30 38.64 -14.53
CA ILE A 516 -15.30 39.79 -15.45
C ILE A 516 -15.69 41.06 -14.68
N GLY A 517 -15.28 42.23 -15.16
CA GLY A 517 -15.74 43.49 -14.57
C GLY A 517 -17.27 43.64 -14.67
N GLU A 518 -17.92 44.05 -13.58
CA GLU A 518 -19.39 44.17 -13.50
C GLU A 518 -20.03 45.02 -14.61
N GLN A 519 -19.27 45.97 -15.16
CA GLN A 519 -19.71 46.84 -16.24
C GLN A 519 -19.99 46.12 -17.57
N TYR A 520 -19.44 44.91 -17.77
CA TYR A 520 -19.65 44.11 -18.98
C TYR A 520 -20.50 42.86 -18.73
N LEU A 521 -20.91 42.60 -17.49
CA LEU A 521 -21.57 41.35 -17.10
C LEU A 521 -22.89 41.14 -17.85
N VAL A 522 -23.70 42.20 -17.97
CA VAL A 522 -25.01 42.14 -18.64
C VAL A 522 -24.86 41.84 -20.13
N ASP A 523 -23.96 42.53 -20.82
CA ASP A 523 -23.70 42.32 -22.24
C ASP A 523 -23.27 40.88 -22.52
N TRP A 524 -22.44 40.31 -21.65
CA TRP A 524 -21.99 38.94 -21.78
C TRP A 524 -23.06 37.90 -21.46
N LEU A 525 -23.96 38.18 -20.52
CA LEU A 525 -25.13 37.35 -20.26
C LEU A 525 -26.08 37.35 -21.48
N GLU A 526 -26.30 38.51 -22.10
CA GLU A 526 -27.08 38.62 -23.34
C GLU A 526 -26.41 37.85 -24.49
N ASN A 527 -25.08 37.95 -24.64
CA ASN A 527 -24.34 37.15 -25.62
C ASN A 527 -24.52 35.64 -25.37
N CYS A 528 -24.48 35.17 -24.12
CA CYS A 528 -24.71 33.75 -23.79
C CYS A 528 -26.11 33.29 -24.21
N VAL A 529 -27.13 34.13 -24.00
CA VAL A 529 -28.51 33.86 -24.41
C VAL A 529 -28.65 33.87 -25.94
N GLU A 530 -27.99 34.78 -26.63
CA GLU A 530 -28.00 34.80 -28.09
C GLU A 530 -27.37 33.53 -28.69
N LEU A 531 -26.29 33.03 -28.09
CA LEU A 531 -25.62 31.80 -28.52
C LEU A 531 -26.51 30.55 -28.40
N ILE A 532 -27.56 30.55 -27.56
CA ILE A 532 -28.54 29.45 -27.48
C ILE A 532 -29.21 29.20 -28.85
N ARG A 533 -29.32 30.22 -29.70
CA ARG A 533 -29.87 30.07 -31.06
C ARG A 533 -29.07 29.08 -31.92
N LEU A 534 -27.79 28.85 -31.60
CA LEU A 534 -26.95 27.89 -32.30
C LEU A 534 -27.24 26.44 -31.89
N CYS A 535 -27.87 26.20 -30.73
CA CYS A 535 -28.18 24.87 -30.21
C CYS A 535 -29.51 24.85 -29.43
N PRO A 536 -30.66 25.12 -30.10
CA PRO A 536 -31.95 25.29 -29.43
C PRO A 536 -32.41 24.04 -28.64
N SER A 537 -31.93 22.84 -29.00
CA SER A 537 -32.25 21.59 -28.29
C SER A 537 -31.62 21.48 -26.90
N GLU A 538 -30.59 22.27 -26.59
CA GLU A 538 -29.86 22.24 -25.31
C GLU A 538 -30.16 23.49 -24.45
N ARG A 539 -31.21 24.24 -24.79
CA ARG A 539 -31.60 25.51 -24.13
C ARG A 539 -31.69 25.39 -22.62
N ASP A 540 -32.47 24.43 -22.12
CA ASP A 540 -32.76 24.30 -20.68
C ASP A 540 -31.47 24.08 -19.88
N ARG A 541 -30.58 23.21 -20.39
CA ARG A 541 -29.26 22.95 -19.80
C ARG A 541 -28.38 24.20 -19.71
N ILE A 542 -28.41 25.06 -20.74
CA ILE A 542 -27.65 26.30 -20.75
C ILE A 542 -28.26 27.30 -19.77
N LEU A 543 -29.58 27.44 -19.74
CA LEU A 543 -30.28 28.33 -18.81
C LEU A 543 -30.06 27.92 -17.34
N ASP A 544 -30.10 26.61 -17.05
CA ASP A 544 -29.76 26.07 -15.73
C ASP A 544 -28.31 26.41 -15.34
N SER A 545 -27.39 26.39 -16.29
CA SER A 545 -25.98 26.75 -16.07
C SER A 545 -25.82 28.24 -15.79
N ILE A 546 -26.54 29.11 -16.53
CA ILE A 546 -26.58 30.55 -16.28
C ILE A 546 -27.15 30.82 -14.89
N TRP A 547 -28.27 30.18 -14.55
CA TRP A 547 -28.91 30.33 -13.25
C TRP A 547 -27.99 29.92 -12.10
N ALA A 548 -27.30 28.77 -12.23
CA ALA A 548 -26.35 28.30 -11.23
C ALA A 548 -25.22 29.31 -10.98
N GLU A 549 -24.68 29.93 -12.04
CA GLU A 549 -23.63 30.95 -11.88
C GLU A 549 -24.17 32.26 -11.32
N VAL A 550 -25.33 32.73 -11.79
CA VAL A 550 -25.94 34.00 -11.32
C VAL A 550 -26.37 33.94 -9.86
N THR A 551 -26.72 32.75 -9.36
CA THR A 551 -27.05 32.52 -7.95
C THR A 551 -25.85 32.16 -7.08
N SER A 552 -24.69 31.90 -7.68
CA SER A 552 -23.46 31.66 -6.95
C SER A 552 -22.98 32.93 -6.24
N ALA A 553 -22.24 32.76 -5.13
CA ALA A 553 -21.76 33.86 -4.31
C ALA A 553 -20.78 34.83 -5.03
N GLY A 554 -20.37 34.51 -6.26
CA GLY A 554 -19.40 35.28 -7.04
C GLY A 554 -19.99 36.35 -7.98
N ILE A 555 -21.30 36.35 -8.23
CA ILE A 555 -21.93 37.30 -9.18
C ILE A 555 -22.68 38.41 -8.44
N SER A 556 -22.39 39.66 -8.80
CA SER A 556 -23.00 40.87 -8.22
C SER A 556 -24.53 40.88 -8.37
N ASN A 557 -25.22 41.64 -7.49
CA ASN A 557 -26.69 41.84 -7.53
C ASN A 557 -27.24 42.25 -8.92
N ARG A 558 -26.39 42.80 -9.80
CA ARG A 558 -26.74 43.15 -11.19
C ARG A 558 -27.08 41.93 -12.05
N GLY A 559 -26.35 40.83 -11.91
CA GLY A 559 -26.64 39.59 -12.65
C GLY A 559 -28.00 39.00 -12.27
N LEU A 560 -28.30 38.97 -10.96
CA LEU A 560 -29.58 38.51 -10.43
C LEU A 560 -30.74 39.41 -10.89
N THR A 561 -30.55 40.73 -10.84
CA THR A 561 -31.54 41.71 -11.30
C THR A 561 -31.84 41.54 -12.80
N TRP A 562 -30.80 41.32 -13.61
CA TRP A 562 -30.97 41.04 -15.04
C TRP A 562 -31.78 39.77 -15.27
N PHE A 563 -31.46 38.67 -14.58
CA PHE A 563 -32.14 37.39 -14.76
C PHE A 563 -33.64 37.49 -14.41
N LEU A 564 -33.97 38.13 -13.28
CA LEU A 564 -35.36 38.36 -12.86
C LEU A 564 -36.15 39.21 -13.87
N ASN A 565 -35.51 40.18 -14.51
CA ASN A 565 -36.14 41.02 -15.54
C ASN A 565 -36.31 40.29 -16.89
N MET A 566 -35.41 39.35 -17.21
CA MET A 566 -35.42 38.57 -18.44
C MET A 566 -36.27 37.30 -18.36
N GLN A 567 -36.72 36.88 -17.17
CA GLN A 567 -37.47 35.62 -16.95
C GLN A 567 -38.74 35.46 -17.81
N SER A 568 -39.34 36.57 -18.26
CA SER A 568 -40.52 36.54 -19.15
C SER A 568 -40.18 36.37 -20.64
N LYS A 569 -38.89 36.45 -21.00
CA LYS A 569 -38.36 36.41 -22.38
C LYS A 569 -37.42 35.23 -22.63
N LEU A 570 -36.81 34.69 -21.57
CA LEU A 570 -36.05 33.44 -21.53
C LEU A 570 -36.98 32.23 -21.42
#